data_AF-A0A6G7T4W2-F1
#
_entry.id   AF-A0A6G7T4W2-F1
#
_cell.length_a   1.000
_cell.length_b   1.000
_cell.length_c   1.000
_cell.angle_alpha   90.00
_cell.angle_beta   90.00
_cell.angle_gamma   90.00
#
_symmetry.space_group_name_H-M   'P 1'
#
loop_
_entity.id
_entity.type
_entity.pdbx_description
1 polymer ?
#
loop_
_entity_poly.entity_id
_entity_poly.type
_entity_poly.pdbx_seq_one_letter_code
_entity_poly.pdbx_strand_id
1 'polypeptide(L)'
;MPTDSDVRHAVVMGAGMAGLAAARVLADSFEAVTVIERDTLPSASAPRAGVPQGHHVHGLLALGAEVFEGYFPGLRAELEQAGAPVWDWGEGLCAVLPNGTPPRLHRWACRSRPSPVLSWSMFSANG
;
A
#
# COMPACT_ATOMS: atom_id res chain seq x y z
N MET A 1 -19.98 -33.65 13.41
CA MET A 1 -19.22 -32.41 13.21
C MET A 1 -17.91 -32.80 12.54
N PRO A 2 -17.67 -32.44 11.28
CA PRO A 2 -16.36 -32.68 10.67
C PRO A 2 -15.33 -31.87 11.45
N THR A 3 -14.37 -32.56 12.04
CA THR A 3 -13.20 -31.96 12.69
C THR A 3 -12.21 -31.57 11.60
N ASP A 4 -11.70 -30.35 11.68
CA ASP A 4 -10.88 -29.67 10.69
C ASP A 4 -9.70 -30.54 10.23
N SER A 5 -9.83 -31.13 9.05
CA SER A 5 -8.72 -31.67 8.30
C SER A 5 -7.91 -30.49 7.79
N ASP A 6 -6.64 -30.39 8.19
CA ASP A 6 -5.64 -29.40 7.73
C ASP A 6 -6.13 -28.58 6.53
N VAL A 7 -6.63 -27.36 6.78
CA VAL A 7 -7.05 -26.47 5.70
C VAL A 7 -5.82 -26.09 4.88
N ARG A 8 -5.54 -26.86 3.82
CA ARG A 8 -4.36 -26.70 2.96
C ARG A 8 -4.56 -25.69 1.83
N HIS A 9 -5.80 -25.29 1.58
CA HIS A 9 -6.20 -24.44 0.46
C HIS A 9 -7.03 -23.25 0.93
N ALA A 10 -6.59 -22.05 0.56
CA ALA A 10 -7.35 -20.82 0.78
C ALA A 10 -7.96 -20.31 -0.54
N VAL A 11 -9.12 -19.66 -0.44
CA VAL A 11 -9.77 -18.98 -1.55
C VAL A 11 -9.91 -17.50 -1.23
N VAL A 12 -9.46 -16.64 -2.15
CA VAL A 12 -9.57 -15.19 -2.05
C VAL A 12 -10.53 -14.69 -3.11
N MET A 13 -11.54 -13.93 -2.69
CA MET A 13 -12.52 -13.34 -3.59
C MET A 13 -12.11 -11.90 -3.93
N GLY A 14 -11.75 -11.66 -5.19
CA GLY A 14 -11.34 -10.37 -5.76
C GLY A 14 -9.86 -10.31 -6.09
N ALA A 15 -9.53 -9.90 -7.32
CA ALA A 15 -8.15 -9.68 -7.81
C ALA A 15 -7.83 -8.17 -7.85
N GLY A 16 -8.24 -7.43 -6.82
CA GLY A 16 -7.82 -6.05 -6.57
C GLY A 16 -6.60 -5.98 -5.65
N MET A 17 -6.11 -4.77 -5.37
CA MET A 17 -4.92 -4.55 -4.50
C MET A 17 -5.00 -5.30 -3.16
N ALA A 18 -6.14 -5.21 -2.47
CA ALA A 18 -6.33 -5.88 -1.19
C ALA A 18 -6.36 -7.41 -1.33
N GLY A 19 -7.04 -7.93 -2.36
CA GLY A 19 -7.15 -9.37 -2.60
C GLY A 19 -5.80 -9.99 -2.98
N LEU A 20 -5.02 -9.32 -3.84
CA LEU A 20 -3.68 -9.78 -4.21
C LEU A 20 -2.71 -9.71 -3.03
N ALA A 21 -2.78 -8.65 -2.20
CA ALA A 21 -1.99 -8.56 -0.98
C ALA A 21 -2.36 -9.69 0.01
N ALA A 22 -3.65 -9.95 0.21
CA ALA A 22 -4.11 -11.05 1.06
C ALA A 22 -3.66 -12.42 0.51
N ALA A 23 -3.79 -12.65 -0.80
CA ALA A 23 -3.37 -13.88 -1.44
C ALA A 23 -1.86 -14.13 -1.27
N ARG A 24 -1.03 -13.08 -1.41
CA ARG A 24 0.41 -13.18 -1.20
C ARG A 24 0.74 -13.59 0.24
N VAL A 25 0.10 -12.98 1.24
CA VAL A 25 0.32 -13.35 2.66
C VAL A 25 -0.16 -14.78 2.94
N LEU A 26 -1.32 -15.16 2.42
CA LEU A 26 -1.85 -16.52 2.59
C LEU A 26 -0.96 -17.58 1.94
N ALA A 27 -0.27 -17.25 0.84
CA ALA A 27 0.64 -18.17 0.17
C ALA A 27 1.85 -18.59 1.04
N ASP A 28 2.16 -17.87 2.12
CA ASP A 28 3.19 -18.28 3.09
C ASP A 28 2.69 -19.35 4.08
N SER A 29 1.36 -19.53 4.21
CA SER A 29 0.73 -20.42 5.21
C SER A 29 -0.10 -21.56 4.61
N PHE A 30 -0.55 -21.40 3.36
CA PHE A 30 -1.36 -22.40 2.65
C PHE A 30 -0.56 -22.94 1.46
N GLU A 31 -0.75 -24.23 1.17
CA GLU A 31 -0.10 -24.88 0.02
C GLU A 31 -0.66 -24.37 -1.31
N ALA A 32 -1.94 -24.02 -1.32
CA ALA A 32 -2.60 -23.44 -2.47
C ALA A 32 -3.42 -22.21 -2.07
N VAL A 33 -3.43 -21.21 -2.94
CA VAL A 33 -4.31 -20.05 -2.85
C VAL A 33 -4.96 -19.83 -4.21
N THR A 34 -6.29 -19.88 -4.27
CA THR A 34 -7.04 -19.56 -5.49
C THR A 34 -7.66 -18.18 -5.38
N VAL A 35 -7.33 -17.29 -6.31
CA VAL A 35 -7.96 -15.98 -6.42
C VAL A 35 -9.07 -16.05 -7.46
N ILE A 36 -10.28 -15.66 -7.07
CA ILE A 36 -11.45 -15.62 -7.96
C ILE A 36 -11.81 -14.17 -8.19
N GLU A 37 -11.85 -13.75 -9.46
CA GLU A 37 -12.31 -12.42 -9.87
C GLU A 37 -13.57 -12.55 -10.72
N ARG A 38 -14.52 -11.65 -10.49
CA ARG A 38 -15.78 -11.60 -11.24
C ARG A 38 -15.55 -11.00 -12.63
N ASP A 39 -14.71 -9.98 -12.70
CA ASP A 39 -14.45 -9.25 -13.92
C ASP A 39 -13.40 -9.95 -14.79
N THR A 40 -13.52 -9.85 -16.12
CA THR A 40 -12.45 -10.26 -17.02
C THR A 40 -11.22 -9.39 -16.81
N LEU A 41 -10.06 -10.01 -16.55
CA LEU A 41 -8.79 -9.30 -16.43
C LEU A 41 -8.29 -8.87 -17.82
N PRO A 42 -8.08 -7.57 -18.05
CA PRO A 42 -7.54 -7.08 -19.32
C PRO A 42 -6.06 -7.49 -19.47
N SER A 43 -5.59 -7.60 -20.72
CA SER A 43 -4.18 -7.92 -21.02
C SER A 43 -3.20 -6.77 -20.71
N ALA A 44 -3.73 -5.57 -20.49
CA ALA A 44 -2.98 -4.37 -20.12
C ALA A 44 -3.72 -3.60 -19.01
N SER A 45 -3.02 -2.69 -18.33
CA SER A 45 -3.63 -1.86 -17.29
C SER A 45 -4.82 -1.06 -17.86
N ALA A 46 -6.02 -1.38 -17.40
CA ALA A 46 -7.25 -0.72 -17.80
C ALA A 46 -8.26 -0.71 -16.64
N PRO A 47 -9.11 0.32 -16.54
CA PRO A 47 -10.17 0.35 -15.55
C PRO A 47 -11.13 -0.84 -15.67
N ARG A 48 -11.66 -1.29 -14.54
CA ARG A 48 -12.56 -2.44 -14.46
C ARG A 48 -13.85 -2.04 -13.74
N ALA A 49 -14.97 -2.62 -14.16
CA ALA A 49 -16.29 -2.30 -13.58
C ALA A 49 -16.37 -2.58 -12.07
N GLY A 50 -15.72 -3.64 -11.60
CA GLY A 50 -15.60 -4.05 -10.21
C GLY A 50 -14.58 -3.27 -9.40
N VAL A 51 -13.81 -2.37 -10.03
CA VAL A 51 -12.90 -1.45 -9.34
C VAL A 51 -13.19 -0.01 -9.79
N PRO A 52 -14.34 0.59 -9.40
CA PRO A 52 -14.70 1.95 -9.80
C PRO A 52 -13.64 2.99 -9.43
N GLN A 53 -12.91 2.75 -8.34
CA GLN A 53 -11.83 3.62 -7.88
C GLN A 53 -10.57 3.56 -8.75
N GLY A 54 -10.45 2.61 -9.68
CA GLY A 54 -9.26 2.44 -10.52
C GLY A 54 -9.00 3.59 -11.49
N HIS A 55 -9.94 4.52 -11.63
CA HIS A 55 -9.77 5.78 -12.36
C HIS A 55 -9.10 6.89 -11.53
N HIS A 56 -8.95 6.69 -10.22
CA HIS A 56 -8.38 7.69 -9.32
C HIS A 56 -6.89 7.43 -9.09
N VAL A 57 -6.18 8.49 -8.72
CA VAL A 57 -4.78 8.36 -8.31
C VAL A 57 -4.71 7.54 -7.02
N HIS A 58 -3.81 6.56 -7.01
CA HIS A 58 -3.54 5.73 -5.84
C HIS A 58 -2.11 5.99 -5.37
N GLY A 59 -1.99 6.72 -4.27
CA GLY A 59 -0.70 6.92 -3.60
C GLY A 59 -0.41 5.77 -2.64
N LEU A 60 0.77 5.16 -2.75
CA LEU A 60 1.32 4.33 -1.68
C LEU A 60 2.08 5.24 -0.71
N LEU A 61 1.71 5.18 0.58
CA LEU A 61 2.47 5.83 1.64
C LEU A 61 3.86 5.16 1.74
N ALA A 62 4.88 5.92 2.18
CA ALA A 62 6.27 5.45 2.20
C ALA A 62 6.44 4.08 2.88
N LEU A 63 5.89 3.90 4.08
CA LEU A 63 5.93 2.62 4.79
C LEU A 63 5.16 1.53 4.04
N GLY A 64 4.03 1.87 3.43
CA GLY A 64 3.26 0.92 2.60
C GLY A 64 4.07 0.45 1.40
N ALA A 65 4.79 1.35 0.73
CA ALA A 65 5.67 1.01 -0.38
C ALA A 65 6.83 0.09 0.05
N GLU A 66 7.42 0.32 1.24
CA GLU A 66 8.46 -0.56 1.80
C GLU A 66 7.92 -1.96 2.11
N VAL A 67 6.75 -2.04 2.74
CA VAL A 67 6.09 -3.32 3.06
C VAL A 67 5.74 -4.08 1.78
N PHE A 68 5.18 -3.39 0.78
CA PHE A 68 4.83 -4.01 -0.50
C PHE A 68 6.05 -4.49 -1.27
N GLU A 69 7.17 -3.76 -1.24
CA GLU A 69 8.43 -4.21 -1.86
C GLU A 69 8.95 -5.51 -1.21
N GLY A 70 8.76 -5.67 0.10
CA GLY A 70 9.11 -6.93 0.79
C GLY A 70 8.26 -8.12 0.33
N TYR A 71 6.98 -7.91 0.04
CA TYR A 71 6.07 -8.95 -0.43
C TYR A 71 6.16 -9.22 -1.93
N PHE A 72 6.45 -8.18 -2.72
CA PHE A 72 6.54 -8.19 -4.18
C PHE A 72 7.86 -7.52 -4.61
N PRO A 73 8.99 -8.23 -4.54
CA PRO A 73 10.28 -7.68 -4.91
C PRO A 73 10.29 -7.20 -6.37
N GLY A 74 10.76 -5.98 -6.61
CA GLY A 74 10.78 -5.35 -7.93
C GLY A 74 9.55 -4.47 -8.23
N LEU A 75 8.50 -4.52 -7.40
CA LEU A 75 7.26 -3.78 -7.64
C LEU A 75 7.50 -2.29 -7.83
N ARG A 76 8.34 -1.66 -6.99
CA ARG A 76 8.61 -0.22 -7.12
C ARG A 76 9.29 0.12 -8.45
N ALA A 77 10.24 -0.70 -8.88
CA ALA A 77 10.94 -0.49 -10.16
C ALA A 77 9.99 -0.68 -11.34
N GLU A 78 9.10 -1.67 -11.29
CA GLU A 78 8.06 -1.89 -12.29
C GLU A 78 7.06 -0.73 -12.36
N LEU A 79 6.62 -0.23 -11.20
CA LEU A 79 5.73 0.94 -11.12
C LEU A 79 6.40 2.19 -11.69
N GLU A 80 7.67 2.43 -11.38
CA GLU A 80 8.44 3.55 -11.93
C GLU A 80 8.58 3.43 -13.45
N GLN A 81 8.89 2.24 -13.97
CA GLN A 81 8.94 1.98 -15.42
C GLN A 81 7.58 2.17 -16.10
N ALA A 82 6.49 1.89 -15.39
CA ALA A 82 5.12 2.17 -15.84
C ALA A 82 4.70 3.65 -15.71
N GLY A 83 5.61 4.52 -15.23
CA GLY A 83 5.40 5.96 -15.13
C GLY A 83 4.83 6.44 -13.80
N ALA A 84 4.84 5.63 -12.73
CA ALA A 84 4.43 6.07 -11.40
C ALA A 84 5.57 6.87 -10.72
N PRO A 85 5.40 8.18 -10.48
CA PRO A 85 6.45 8.98 -9.87
C PRO A 85 6.53 8.74 -8.36
N VAL A 86 7.74 8.87 -7.81
CA VAL A 86 7.91 9.07 -6.36
C VAL A 86 7.65 10.54 -6.05
N TRP A 87 6.75 10.81 -5.11
CA TRP A 87 6.37 12.18 -4.75
C TRP A 87 6.50 12.42 -3.25
N ASP A 88 7.11 13.55 -2.88
CA ASP A 88 7.10 14.04 -1.51
C ASP A 88 5.87 14.94 -1.30
N TRP A 89 4.89 14.41 -0.57
CA TRP A 89 3.68 15.16 -0.21
C TRP A 89 4.00 16.41 0.60
N GLY A 90 5.09 16.45 1.38
CA GLY A 90 5.48 17.59 2.20
C GLY A 90 6.05 18.77 1.41
N GLU A 91 6.65 18.52 0.23
CA GLU A 91 7.20 19.59 -0.61
C GLU A 91 6.15 20.24 -1.52
N GLY A 92 5.13 19.49 -1.92
CA GLY A 92 4.12 19.95 -2.90
C GLY A 92 2.75 20.33 -2.32
N LEU A 93 2.42 19.94 -1.09
CA LEU A 93 1.08 20.16 -0.52
C LEU A 93 1.07 21.36 0.44
N CYS A 94 0.40 22.44 0.03
CA CYS A 94 0.00 23.50 0.96
C CYS A 94 -1.34 23.12 1.59
N ALA A 95 -1.31 22.47 2.76
CA ALA A 95 -2.52 22.21 3.52
C ALA A 95 -2.95 23.50 4.24
N VAL A 96 -4.16 24.00 4.00
CA VAL A 96 -4.77 25.02 4.86
C VAL A 96 -5.69 24.29 5.83
N LEU A 97 -5.27 24.22 7.09
CA LEU A 97 -6.09 23.65 8.15
C LEU A 97 -6.99 24.76 8.72
N PRO A 98 -8.11 24.43 9.40
CA PRO A 98 -8.99 25.42 10.01
C PRO A 98 -8.29 26.39 10.99
N ASN A 99 -7.13 26.00 11.53
CA ASN A 99 -6.29 26.79 12.43
C ASN A 99 -5.07 27.44 11.76
N GLY A 100 -5.02 27.46 10.42
CA GLY A 100 -3.95 28.09 9.64
C GLY A 100 -3.12 27.09 8.82
N THR A 101 -2.09 27.61 8.18
CA THR A 101 -1.17 26.80 7.35
C THR A 101 -0.07 26.23 8.25
N PRO A 102 0.15 24.90 8.28
CA PRO A 102 1.28 24.32 8.99
C PRO A 102 2.59 24.80 8.33
N PRO A 103 3.68 24.96 9.11
CA PRO A 103 4.95 25.39 8.56
C PRO A 103 5.40 24.44 7.44
N ARG A 104 5.98 24.99 6.38
CA ARG A 104 6.56 24.18 5.30
C ARG A 104 7.74 23.41 5.87
N LEU A 105 7.62 22.10 5.95
CA LEU A 105 8.70 21.23 6.39
C LEU A 105 9.53 20.86 5.16
N HIS A 106 10.57 21.64 4.90
CA HIS A 106 11.64 21.23 4.00
C HIS A 106 12.46 20.20 4.77
N ARG A 107 12.52 18.95 4.26
CA ARG A 107 13.29 17.81 4.81
C ARG A 107 12.51 16.88 5.75
N TRP A 108 12.40 15.63 5.29
CA TRP A 108 11.97 14.43 5.99
C TRP A 108 12.48 14.33 7.44
N ALA A 109 11.63 14.74 8.39
CA ALA A 109 11.74 14.35 9.79
C ALA A 109 10.63 13.37 10.18
N CYS A 110 10.16 12.53 9.25
CA CYS A 110 9.37 11.34 9.61
C CYS A 110 10.31 10.14 9.72
N ARG A 111 11.06 10.06 10.82
CA ARG A 111 11.70 8.81 11.24
C ARG A 111 10.69 8.05 12.09
N SER A 112 9.90 7.17 11.48
CA SER A 112 9.17 6.16 12.22
C SER A 112 10.18 5.18 12.81
N ARG A 113 10.58 5.39 14.07
CA ARG A 113 11.11 4.29 14.89
C ARG A 113 9.91 3.41 15.29
N PRO A 114 9.99 2.08 15.17
CA PRO A 114 8.98 1.22 15.74
C PRO A 114 9.18 1.21 17.27
N SER A 115 8.31 1.92 18.01
CA SER A 115 8.19 1.81 19.47
C SER A 115 6.73 2.10 19.86
N PRO A 116 6.12 1.32 20.78
CA PRO A 116 4.67 1.30 20.99
C PRO A 116 4.13 2.46 21.84
N VAL A 117 4.90 3.53 22.05
CA VAL A 117 4.49 4.66 22.88
C VAL A 117 4.50 5.95 22.06
N LEU A 118 3.30 6.49 21.87
CA LEU A 118 3.05 7.86 21.40
C LEU A 118 3.75 8.87 22.33
N SER A 119 4.91 9.37 21.93
CA SER A 119 5.40 10.66 22.40
C SER A 119 5.89 11.48 21.19
N TRP A 120 5.14 12.51 20.83
CA TRP A 120 5.62 13.55 19.92
C TRP A 120 6.61 14.43 20.67
N SER A 121 7.82 14.57 20.16
CA SER A 121 8.75 15.62 20.59
C SER A 121 9.25 16.36 19.35
N MET A 122 8.89 17.63 19.22
CA MET A 122 9.56 18.57 18.33
C MET A 122 10.93 18.88 18.94
N PHE A 123 12.01 18.58 18.22
CA PHE A 123 13.30 19.20 18.47
C PHE A 123 13.55 20.24 17.39
N SER A 124 13.71 21.49 17.83
CA SER A 124 14.22 22.58 16.99
C SER A 124 15.69 22.30 16.69
N ALA A 125 16.04 22.23 15.41
CA ALA A 125 17.45 22.32 14.99
C ALA A 125 17.78 23.80 14.80
N ASN A 126 18.30 24.43 15.85
CA ASN A 126 19.20 25.56 15.68
C ASN A 126 20.59 24.99 15.41
N GLY A 127 21.19 25.40 14.29
CA GLY A 127 22.53 25.04 13.84
C GLY A 127 22.73 25.49 12.42
#